data_AF-A0A6A4KYR1-F1
#
_entry.id   AF-A0A6A4KYR1-F1
#
_cell.length_a   1.000
_cell.length_b   1.000
_cell.length_c   1.000
_cell.angle_alpha   90.00
_cell.angle_beta   90.00
_cell.angle_gamma   90.00
#
_symmetry.space_group_name_H-M   'P 1'
#
loop_
_entity.id
_entity.type
_entity.pdbx_description
1 polymer ?
#
loop_
_entity_poly.entity_id
_entity_poly.type
_entity_poly.pdbx_seq_one_letter_code
_entity_poly.pdbx_strand_id
1 'polypeptide(L)'
;MVVGEYLRHVMEKGKAVVTSSRQLKLYSNSSSKDGSNWIYIMDFDHPAKFETLAMEKEKKEEIIDDLIRYLLHGPPGTGKSTMIAAIANLLSYDVYDLELSAVLSNANLKRLVNKIPCNSILVIEDIDCSSKITNQRERNNQGEEKKEKILETVTLSGLLNCIDGLFSANDGGRLMVFTTNHVEAIDSALLRRGRMDKHIEMPFCGFEAFKVLAKNYLGIEEHELFGRIEGLLKESSVTPADVAENLIARRGEGEDCGDDCLKKLIEVLEKSIQ
;
A
#
# COMPACT_ATOMS: atom_id res chain seq x y z
N MET A 1 -14.22 -20.52 39.90
CA MET A 1 -12.89 -20.67 39.25
C MET A 1 -12.46 -19.31 38.69
N VAL A 2 -11.81 -18.47 39.49
CA VAL A 2 -11.31 -17.13 39.08
C VAL A 2 -10.03 -17.23 38.25
N VAL A 3 -9.39 -18.40 38.24
CA VAL A 3 -8.12 -18.67 37.55
C VAL A 3 -8.25 -18.61 36.03
N GLY A 4 -9.40 -19.00 35.46
CA GLY A 4 -9.59 -19.04 34.00
C GLY A 4 -9.67 -17.66 33.35
N GLU A 5 -10.38 -16.71 33.98
CA GLU A 5 -10.47 -15.32 33.51
C GLU A 5 -9.16 -14.56 33.73
N TYR A 6 -8.49 -14.78 34.87
CA TYR A 6 -7.17 -14.19 35.13
C TYR A 6 -6.10 -14.71 34.17
N LEU A 7 -6.07 -16.01 33.86
CA LEU A 7 -5.14 -16.54 32.87
C LEU A 7 -5.41 -15.97 31.48
N ARG A 8 -6.68 -15.82 31.08
CA ARG A 8 -7.04 -15.24 29.79
C ARG A 8 -6.56 -13.80 29.70
N HIS A 9 -6.81 -12.99 30.73
CA HIS A 9 -6.32 -11.62 30.83
C HIS A 9 -4.79 -11.52 30.82
N VAL A 10 -4.08 -12.42 31.51
CA VAL A 10 -2.60 -12.47 31.50
C VAL A 10 -2.07 -12.91 30.13
N MET A 11 -2.73 -13.86 29.47
CA MET A 11 -2.37 -14.28 28.12
C MET A 11 -2.65 -13.20 27.08
N GLU A 12 -3.73 -12.45 27.25
CA GLU A 12 -4.12 -11.35 26.37
C GLU A 12 -3.19 -10.15 26.53
N LYS A 13 -2.88 -9.77 27.78
CA LYS A 13 -1.82 -8.78 28.07
C LYS A 13 -0.44 -9.26 27.62
N GLY A 14 -0.12 -10.53 27.83
CA GLY A 14 1.13 -11.13 27.36
C GLY A 14 1.26 -11.11 25.84
N LYS A 15 0.18 -11.45 25.12
CA LYS A 15 0.09 -11.31 23.66
C LYS A 15 0.25 -9.85 23.24
N ALA A 16 -0.45 -8.91 23.88
CA ALA A 16 -0.34 -7.49 23.58
C ALA A 16 1.09 -6.95 23.79
N VAL A 17 1.78 -7.37 24.86
CA VAL A 17 3.18 -7.00 25.13
C VAL A 17 4.11 -7.59 24.08
N VAL A 18 3.96 -8.88 23.74
CA VAL A 18 4.78 -9.53 22.70
C VAL A 18 4.57 -8.86 21.33
N THR A 19 3.32 -8.54 20.98
CA THR A 19 2.97 -7.80 19.77
C THR A 19 3.59 -6.40 19.77
N SER A 20 3.56 -5.67 20.90
CA SER A 20 4.15 -4.32 20.99
C SER A 20 5.68 -4.28 20.92
N SER A 21 6.36 -5.39 21.20
CA SER A 21 7.82 -5.55 21.10
C SER A 21 8.29 -6.26 19.84
N ARG A 22 7.35 -6.70 18.98
CA ARG A 22 7.68 -7.49 17.79
C ARG A 22 8.23 -6.56 16.71
N GLN A 23 9.49 -6.77 16.33
CA GLN A 23 10.06 -6.15 15.15
C GLN A 23 9.47 -6.82 13.90
N LEU A 24 8.80 -6.00 13.08
CA LEU A 24 8.22 -6.45 11.82
C LEU A 24 9.32 -6.73 10.80
N LYS A 25 9.03 -7.57 9.82
CA LYS A 25 10.01 -7.96 8.80
C LYS A 25 9.46 -7.74 7.40
N LEU A 26 10.36 -7.40 6.48
CA LEU A 26 10.09 -7.29 5.06
C LEU A 26 10.70 -8.48 4.32
N TYR A 27 9.89 -9.15 3.52
CA TYR A 27 10.28 -10.25 2.65
C TYR A 27 9.99 -9.88 1.20
N SER A 28 10.83 -10.35 0.27
CA SER A 28 10.56 -10.28 -1.16
C SER A 28 10.93 -11.60 -1.84
N ASN A 29 10.26 -11.93 -2.95
CA ASN A 29 10.57 -13.15 -3.70
C ASN A 29 11.73 -12.90 -4.67
N SER A 30 12.67 -13.84 -4.71
CA SER A 30 13.72 -13.85 -5.72
C SER A 30 13.62 -15.09 -6.61
N SER A 31 14.04 -14.95 -7.86
CA SER A 31 14.14 -16.05 -8.81
C SER A 31 15.49 -16.75 -8.63
N SER A 32 15.46 -18.01 -8.18
CA SER A 32 16.64 -18.89 -8.13
C SER A 32 16.47 -20.07 -9.10
N LYS A 33 17.59 -20.70 -9.47
CA LYS A 33 17.62 -21.88 -10.36
C LYS A 33 16.79 -23.06 -9.82
N ASP A 34 16.59 -23.14 -8.51
CA ASP A 34 15.78 -24.18 -7.84
C ASP A 34 14.32 -23.77 -7.57
N GLY A 35 13.90 -22.62 -8.11
CA GLY A 35 12.57 -22.05 -7.95
C GLY A 35 12.54 -20.78 -7.10
N SER A 36 11.41 -20.07 -7.14
CA SER A 36 11.21 -18.84 -6.39
C SER A 36 10.96 -19.13 -4.90
N ASN A 37 11.64 -18.40 -4.01
CA ASN A 37 11.46 -18.45 -2.55
C ASN A 37 11.40 -17.03 -1.96
N TRP A 38 10.82 -16.91 -0.77
CA TRP A 38 10.87 -15.70 0.04
C TRP A 38 12.26 -15.50 0.63
N ILE A 39 12.79 -14.29 0.46
CA ILE A 39 14.04 -13.84 1.05
C ILE A 39 13.71 -12.74 2.05
N TYR A 40 14.26 -12.87 3.26
CA TYR A 40 14.24 -11.78 4.23
C TYR A 40 15.14 -10.65 3.72
N ILE A 41 14.56 -9.47 3.57
CA ILE A 41 15.27 -8.29 3.07
C ILE A 41 15.82 -7.49 4.24
N MET A 42 14.95 -7.08 5.15
CA MET A 42 15.30 -6.23 6.28
C MET A 42 14.21 -6.24 7.34
N ASP A 43 14.51 -5.67 8.51
CA ASP A 43 13.51 -5.33 9.50
C ASP A 43 12.64 -4.21 8.95
N PHE A 44 11.34 -4.37 9.07
CA PHE A 44 10.36 -3.40 8.61
C PHE A 44 10.18 -2.34 9.71
N ASP A 45 10.88 -1.22 9.55
CA ASP A 45 10.78 -0.05 10.42
C ASP A 45 10.32 1.16 9.59
N HIS A 46 9.00 1.27 9.41
CA HIS A 46 8.39 2.37 8.68
C HIS A 46 7.67 3.31 9.66
N PRO A 47 7.90 4.64 9.63
CA PRO A 47 7.30 5.57 10.58
C PRO A 47 5.79 5.81 10.38
N ALA A 48 5.16 5.14 9.42
CA ALA A 48 3.78 5.42 9.05
C ALA A 48 2.81 4.80 10.04
N LYS A 49 1.86 5.59 10.52
CA LYS A 49 0.74 5.16 11.34
C LYS A 49 -0.55 5.63 10.68
N PHE A 50 -1.68 5.02 11.03
CA PHE A 50 -2.98 5.48 10.55
C PHE A 50 -3.25 6.95 10.90
N GLU A 51 -2.75 7.40 12.06
CA GLU A 51 -2.84 8.80 12.50
C GLU A 51 -2.07 9.75 11.56
N THR A 52 -0.90 9.32 11.06
CA THR A 52 -0.03 10.16 10.22
C THR A 52 -0.39 10.10 8.73
N LEU A 53 -1.29 9.20 8.31
CA LEU A 53 -1.77 9.12 6.93
C LEU A 53 -2.61 10.36 6.58
N ALA A 54 -2.28 11.00 5.47
CA ALA A 54 -3.01 12.14 4.92
C ALA A 54 -4.30 11.68 4.22
N MET A 55 -5.35 11.41 5.02
CA MET A 55 -6.65 10.90 4.59
C MET A 55 -7.75 11.32 5.57
N GLU A 56 -8.98 11.45 5.08
CA GLU A 56 -10.19 11.68 5.89
C GLU A 56 -10.37 10.59 6.96
N LYS A 57 -10.94 10.98 8.10
CA LYS A 57 -11.06 10.13 9.29
C LYS A 57 -12.03 8.97 9.07
N GLU A 58 -13.16 9.23 8.43
CA GLU A 58 -14.23 8.28 8.18
C GLU A 58 -13.73 7.13 7.29
N LYS A 59 -12.93 7.45 6.26
CA LYS A 59 -12.30 6.44 5.39
C LYS A 59 -11.34 5.55 6.17
N LYS A 60 -10.54 6.13 7.08
CA LYS A 60 -9.64 5.34 7.94
C LYS A 60 -10.40 4.35 8.82
N GLU A 61 -11.51 4.76 9.40
CA GLU A 61 -12.35 3.90 10.23
C GLU A 61 -13.00 2.77 9.41
N GLU A 62 -13.49 3.06 8.20
CA GLU A 62 -14.01 2.02 7.29
C GLU A 62 -12.94 0.98 6.95
N ILE A 63 -11.71 1.43 6.68
CA ILE A 63 -10.60 0.53 6.38
C ILE A 63 -10.32 -0.35 7.59
N ILE A 64 -10.24 0.20 8.80
CA ILE A 64 -9.91 -0.59 10.00
C ILE A 64 -10.97 -1.67 10.27
N ASP A 65 -12.24 -1.42 9.96
CA ASP A 65 -13.35 -2.35 10.24
C ASP A 65 -13.38 -3.58 9.29
N ASP A 66 -12.84 -3.47 8.07
CA ASP A 66 -12.98 -4.52 7.04
C ASP A 66 -11.65 -4.99 6.40
N LEU A 67 -10.73 -5.51 7.22
CA LEU A 67 -9.36 -5.93 6.85
C LEU A 67 -9.25 -7.35 6.27
N ILE A 68 -9.81 -7.60 5.08
CA ILE A 68 -9.73 -8.90 4.41
C ILE A 68 -8.89 -8.86 3.12
N ARG A 69 -9.33 -8.09 2.11
CA ARG A 69 -8.67 -8.00 0.79
C ARG A 69 -8.90 -6.63 0.17
N TYR A 70 -7.82 -5.90 -0.06
CA TYR A 70 -7.89 -4.53 -0.57
C TYR A 70 -7.26 -4.38 -1.94
N LEU A 71 -7.93 -3.57 -2.76
CA LEU A 71 -7.32 -2.90 -3.90
C LEU A 71 -7.18 -1.41 -3.57
N LEU A 72 -5.95 -0.94 -3.42
CA LEU A 72 -5.63 0.48 -3.30
C LEU A 72 -5.39 1.05 -4.69
N HIS A 73 -6.20 2.02 -5.11
CA HIS A 73 -6.06 2.64 -6.43
C HIS A 73 -6.03 4.16 -6.34
N GLY A 74 -5.27 4.80 -7.24
CA GLY A 74 -5.20 6.25 -7.35
C GLY A 74 -3.88 6.71 -7.96
N PRO A 75 -3.70 8.01 -8.22
CA PRO A 75 -2.48 8.56 -8.81
C PRO A 75 -1.18 8.16 -8.06
N PRO A 76 -0.02 8.17 -8.73
CA PRO A 76 1.26 8.05 -8.02
C PRO A 76 1.40 9.19 -7.00
N GLY A 77 2.03 8.93 -5.84
CA GLY A 77 2.22 9.95 -4.80
C GLY A 77 1.05 10.13 -3.82
N THR A 78 -0.04 9.36 -3.93
CA THR A 78 -1.17 9.41 -2.98
C THR A 78 -0.98 8.56 -1.72
N GLY A 79 0.17 7.89 -1.57
CA GLY A 79 0.52 7.18 -0.35
C GLY A 79 0.00 5.74 -0.26
N LYS A 80 -0.24 5.06 -1.38
CA LYS A 80 -0.65 3.63 -1.43
C LYS A 80 0.30 2.73 -0.62
N SER A 81 1.61 2.80 -0.86
CA SER A 81 2.61 2.02 -0.11
C SER A 81 2.74 2.49 1.35
N THR A 82 2.59 3.80 1.62
CA THR A 82 2.54 4.35 2.98
C THR A 82 1.35 3.79 3.78
N MET A 83 0.22 3.57 3.11
CA MET A 83 -0.98 2.98 3.71
C MET A 83 -0.76 1.52 4.08
N ILE A 84 -0.13 0.74 3.20
CA ILE A 84 0.28 -0.64 3.51
C ILE A 84 1.18 -0.67 4.75
N ALA A 85 2.14 0.25 4.83
CA ALA A 85 3.02 0.36 5.99
C ALA A 85 2.26 0.68 7.29
N ALA A 86 1.29 1.60 7.24
CA ALA A 86 0.45 1.90 8.38
C ALA A 86 -0.40 0.71 8.83
N ILE A 87 -0.91 -0.10 7.89
CA ILE A 87 -1.64 -1.34 8.19
C ILE A 87 -0.73 -2.40 8.80
N ALA A 88 0.48 -2.57 8.27
CA ALA A 88 1.49 -3.48 8.83
C ALA A 88 1.78 -3.15 10.30
N ASN A 89 1.96 -1.86 10.61
CA ASN A 89 2.20 -1.38 11.96
C ASN A 89 0.97 -1.56 12.87
N LEU A 90 -0.24 -1.24 12.37
CA LEU A 90 -1.48 -1.39 13.13
C LEU A 90 -1.75 -2.84 13.54
N LEU A 91 -1.59 -3.78 12.60
CA LEU A 91 -1.82 -5.20 12.82
C LEU A 91 -0.62 -5.94 13.40
N SER A 92 0.56 -5.30 13.40
CA SER A 92 1.84 -5.92 13.72
C SER A 92 2.12 -7.17 12.87
N TYR A 93 1.90 -7.04 11.56
CA TYR A 93 2.06 -8.11 10.57
C TYR A 93 3.34 -7.92 9.76
N ASP A 94 4.00 -9.04 9.43
CA ASP A 94 5.16 -9.02 8.53
C ASP A 94 4.71 -8.74 7.09
N VAL A 95 5.53 -8.03 6.33
CA VAL A 95 5.22 -7.62 4.94
C VAL A 95 5.93 -8.54 3.96
N TYR A 96 5.17 -9.09 3.02
CA TYR A 96 5.63 -9.94 1.93
C TYR A 96 5.34 -9.24 0.60
N ASP A 97 6.36 -8.60 0.05
CA ASP A 97 6.28 -7.89 -1.22
C ASP A 97 6.53 -8.86 -2.39
N LEU A 98 5.49 -9.09 -3.18
CA LEU A 98 5.53 -10.01 -4.31
C LEU A 98 5.85 -9.28 -5.62
N GLU A 99 7.07 -9.45 -6.07
CA GLU A 99 7.48 -9.07 -7.42
C GLU A 99 7.02 -10.14 -8.43
N LEU A 100 5.91 -9.86 -9.11
CA LEU A 100 5.33 -10.75 -10.12
C LEU A 100 6.29 -11.05 -11.29
N SER A 101 7.17 -10.10 -11.64
CA SER A 101 8.15 -10.23 -12.72
C SER A 101 9.13 -11.40 -12.48
N ALA A 102 9.45 -11.68 -11.22
CA ALA A 102 10.40 -12.70 -10.79
C ALA A 102 9.77 -14.10 -10.64
N VAL A 103 8.48 -14.25 -10.94
CA VAL A 103 7.76 -15.52 -10.83
C VAL A 103 7.64 -16.19 -12.20
N LEU A 104 8.22 -17.40 -12.31
CA LEU A 104 8.35 -18.11 -13.59
C LEU A 104 7.12 -18.93 -14.01
N SER A 105 6.20 -19.24 -13.09
CA SER A 105 4.99 -20.04 -13.37
C SER A 105 3.93 -19.89 -12.28
N ASN A 106 2.68 -20.21 -12.61
CA ASN A 106 1.58 -20.23 -11.64
C ASN A 106 1.79 -21.28 -10.53
N ALA A 107 2.50 -22.38 -10.81
CA ALA A 107 2.85 -23.38 -9.80
C ALA A 107 3.83 -22.81 -8.76
N ASN A 108 4.83 -22.04 -9.20
CA ASN A 108 5.76 -21.35 -8.30
C ASN A 108 5.04 -20.28 -7.47
N LEU A 109 4.13 -19.54 -8.10
CA LEU A 109 3.29 -18.56 -7.41
C LEU A 109 2.48 -19.19 -6.28
N LYS A 110 1.74 -20.26 -6.57
CA LYS A 110 0.96 -20.99 -5.57
C LYS A 110 1.83 -21.49 -4.42
N ARG A 111 3.07 -21.91 -4.71
CA ARG A 111 4.05 -22.32 -3.69
C ARG A 111 4.50 -21.16 -2.81
N LEU A 112 4.79 -19.99 -3.38
CA LEU A 112 5.15 -18.79 -2.63
C LEU A 112 4.01 -18.36 -1.70
N VAL A 113 2.81 -18.24 -2.25
CA VAL A 113 1.59 -17.86 -1.53
C VAL A 113 1.33 -18.82 -0.36
N ASN A 114 1.42 -20.14 -0.57
CA ASN A 114 1.23 -21.13 0.50
C ASN A 114 2.31 -21.12 1.60
N LYS A 115 3.49 -20.56 1.33
CA LYS A 115 4.59 -20.46 2.31
C LYS A 115 4.47 -19.24 3.21
N ILE A 116 3.58 -18.29 2.92
CA ILE A 116 3.37 -17.12 3.77
C ILE A 116 2.71 -17.57 5.08
N PRO A 117 3.28 -17.22 6.25
CA PRO A 117 2.72 -17.57 7.54
C PRO A 117 1.43 -16.78 7.85
N CYS A 118 0.79 -17.13 8.95
CA CYS A 118 -0.27 -16.31 9.54
C CYS A 118 0.29 -14.98 10.05
N ASN A 119 -0.57 -13.96 10.22
CA ASN A 119 -0.19 -12.61 10.63
C ASN A 119 0.81 -11.95 9.67
N SER A 120 0.44 -11.93 8.40
CA SER A 120 1.28 -11.41 7.31
C SER A 120 0.45 -10.69 6.27
N ILE A 121 1.04 -9.66 5.68
CA ILE A 121 0.47 -8.89 4.58
C ILE A 121 1.18 -9.31 3.30
N LEU A 122 0.45 -9.84 2.33
CA LEU A 122 0.93 -10.05 0.97
C LEU A 122 0.62 -8.80 0.14
N VAL A 123 1.66 -8.14 -0.33
CA VAL A 123 1.59 -6.95 -1.17
C VAL A 123 1.87 -7.32 -2.61
N ILE A 124 1.04 -6.83 -3.52
CA ILE A 124 1.20 -7.03 -4.96
C ILE A 124 1.10 -5.65 -5.61
N GLU A 125 2.25 -5.04 -5.89
CA GLU A 125 2.32 -3.69 -6.43
C GLU A 125 2.12 -3.63 -7.95
N ASP A 126 1.60 -2.49 -8.42
CA ASP A 126 1.50 -2.09 -9.83
C ASP A 126 0.94 -3.19 -10.77
N ILE A 127 -0.22 -3.73 -10.40
CA ILE A 127 -0.87 -4.82 -11.16
C ILE A 127 -1.27 -4.42 -12.59
N ASP A 128 -1.43 -3.14 -12.86
CA ASP A 128 -1.66 -2.56 -14.19
C ASP A 128 -0.44 -2.70 -15.12
N CYS A 129 0.78 -2.59 -14.59
CA CYS A 129 2.01 -2.71 -15.37
C CYS A 129 2.31 -4.15 -15.82
N SER A 130 1.75 -5.17 -15.15
CA SER A 130 1.95 -6.58 -15.52
C SER A 130 1.41 -6.94 -16.92
N SER A 131 0.38 -6.22 -17.39
CA SER A 131 -0.22 -6.41 -18.72
C SER A 131 0.70 -5.99 -19.88
N LYS A 132 1.66 -5.10 -19.64
CA LYS A 132 2.65 -4.67 -20.64
C LYS A 132 3.70 -5.75 -20.93
N ILE A 133 3.93 -6.68 -20.00
CA ILE A 133 4.85 -7.81 -20.18
C ILE A 133 4.33 -8.76 -21.27
N THR A 134 3.01 -8.89 -21.41
CA THR A 134 2.36 -9.63 -22.49
C THR A 134 2.49 -8.91 -23.85
N ASN A 135 2.33 -7.59 -23.89
CA ASN A 135 2.29 -6.83 -25.16
C ASN A 135 3.68 -6.47 -25.73
N GLN A 136 4.75 -6.41 -24.93
CA GLN A 136 6.10 -6.13 -25.45
C GLN A 136 6.71 -7.30 -26.24
N ARG A 137 6.20 -8.53 -26.07
CA ARG A 137 6.69 -9.69 -26.85
C ARG A 137 6.00 -9.81 -28.21
N GLU A 138 4.82 -9.23 -28.40
CA GLU A 138 4.12 -9.28 -29.68
C GLU A 138 4.68 -8.31 -30.73
N ARG A 139 5.39 -7.25 -30.32
CA ARG A 139 5.95 -6.26 -31.28
C ARG A 139 7.33 -6.61 -31.84
N ASN A 140 8.04 -7.59 -31.27
CA ASN A 140 9.38 -7.97 -31.76
C ASN A 140 9.40 -9.18 -32.69
N ASN A 141 8.27 -9.82 -32.97
CA ASN A 141 8.22 -10.98 -33.86
C ASN A 141 7.68 -10.62 -35.25
N GLN A 142 8.45 -9.84 -36.00
CA GLN A 142 8.51 -10.02 -37.45
C GLN A 142 9.87 -10.65 -37.77
N GLY A 143 9.90 -11.99 -37.81
CA GLY A 143 11.01 -12.77 -38.34
C GLY A 143 11.56 -13.81 -37.36
N GLU A 144 11.51 -15.06 -37.81
CA GLU A 144 12.21 -16.25 -37.32
C GLU A 144 11.51 -17.15 -36.29
N GLU A 145 11.09 -18.30 -36.80
CA GLU A 145 10.63 -19.48 -36.09
C GLU A 145 11.70 -20.01 -35.13
N LYS A 146 11.57 -19.69 -33.84
CA LYS A 146 12.03 -20.57 -32.76
C LYS A 146 10.85 -20.89 -31.87
N LYS A 147 10.54 -22.19 -31.75
CA LYS A 147 9.75 -22.76 -30.65
C LYS A 147 10.50 -22.53 -29.34
N GLU A 148 10.56 -21.29 -28.86
CA GLU A 148 10.79 -21.04 -27.46
C GLU A 148 9.55 -21.53 -26.72
N LYS A 149 9.75 -22.41 -25.74
CA LYS A 149 8.72 -22.76 -24.77
C LYS A 149 8.06 -21.45 -24.35
N ILE A 150 6.77 -21.31 -24.60
CA ILE A 150 5.95 -20.26 -24.00
C ILE A 150 6.17 -20.43 -22.50
N LEU A 151 7.09 -19.65 -21.92
CA LEU A 151 7.18 -19.51 -20.48
C LEU A 151 5.78 -19.07 -20.09
N GLU A 152 5.08 -19.89 -19.29
CA GLU A 152 3.78 -19.55 -18.74
C GLU A 152 3.94 -18.26 -17.92
N THR A 153 3.80 -17.13 -18.60
CA THR A 153 3.79 -15.82 -17.98
C THR A 153 2.68 -15.81 -16.96
N VAL A 154 3.04 -15.50 -15.72
CA VAL A 154 2.09 -15.36 -14.63
C VAL A 154 1.09 -14.28 -15.01
N THR A 155 -0.20 -14.62 -14.99
CA THR A 155 -1.28 -13.66 -15.20
C THR A 155 -1.91 -13.29 -13.86
N LEU A 156 -2.43 -12.08 -13.75
CA LEU A 156 -3.21 -11.64 -12.59
C LEU A 156 -4.44 -12.54 -12.34
N SER A 157 -5.03 -13.09 -13.40
CA SER A 157 -6.08 -14.11 -13.31
C SER A 157 -5.57 -15.45 -12.73
N GLY A 158 -4.37 -15.87 -13.10
CA GLY A 158 -3.70 -17.06 -12.55
C GLY A 158 -3.38 -16.91 -11.07
N LEU A 159 -2.91 -15.73 -10.66
CA LEU A 159 -2.71 -15.35 -9.27
C LEU A 159 -4.00 -15.46 -8.46
N LEU A 160 -5.08 -14.80 -8.89
CA LEU A 160 -6.35 -14.84 -8.16
C LEU A 160 -6.95 -16.25 -8.10
N ASN A 161 -6.84 -17.03 -9.17
CA ASN A 161 -7.27 -18.43 -9.17
C ASN A 161 -6.44 -19.29 -8.18
N CYS A 162 -5.17 -18.97 -7.97
CA CYS A 162 -4.35 -19.65 -6.95
C CYS A 162 -4.78 -19.31 -5.52
N ILE A 163 -5.35 -18.10 -5.32
CA ILE A 163 -5.71 -17.54 -4.02
C ILE A 163 -7.15 -17.88 -3.62
N ASP A 164 -8.09 -17.87 -4.58
CA ASP A 164 -9.56 -18.00 -4.39
C ASP A 164 -10.00 -19.25 -3.62
N GLY A 165 -9.19 -20.31 -3.57
CA GLY A 165 -9.57 -21.59 -2.94
C GLY A 165 -8.89 -21.96 -1.62
N LEU A 166 -7.79 -21.29 -1.24
CA LEU A 166 -6.92 -21.74 -0.14
C LEU A 166 -6.44 -20.62 0.77
N PHE A 167 -6.39 -19.37 0.30
CA PHE A 167 -5.89 -18.26 1.11
C PHE A 167 -6.91 -17.80 2.16
N SER A 168 -8.21 -17.90 1.85
CA SER A 168 -9.32 -17.65 2.78
C SER A 168 -9.61 -18.78 3.76
N ALA A 169 -9.07 -19.99 3.52
CA ALA A 169 -9.40 -21.16 4.32
C ALA A 169 -8.75 -21.16 5.70
N ASN A 170 -7.75 -20.29 5.91
CA ASN A 170 -7.11 -20.13 7.21
C ASN A 170 -7.65 -18.87 7.89
N ASP A 171 -8.30 -19.07 9.04
CA ASP A 171 -8.71 -18.06 10.04
C ASP A 171 -7.51 -17.31 10.68
N GLY A 172 -6.37 -17.30 9.98
CA GLY A 172 -5.04 -17.00 10.50
C GLY A 172 -4.53 -15.60 10.16
N GLY A 173 -5.41 -14.64 9.89
CA GLY A 173 -5.01 -13.24 9.76
C GLY A 173 -3.97 -13.00 8.65
N ARG A 174 -4.26 -13.43 7.41
CA ARG A 174 -3.44 -13.07 6.25
C ARG A 174 -4.17 -12.01 5.44
N LEU A 175 -3.57 -10.83 5.32
CA LEU A 175 -4.13 -9.75 4.53
C LEU A 175 -3.49 -9.76 3.14
N MET A 176 -4.30 -9.45 2.13
CA MET A 176 -3.80 -9.25 0.77
C MET A 176 -4.12 -7.83 0.31
N VAL A 177 -3.10 -7.14 -0.18
CA VAL A 177 -3.22 -5.77 -0.66
C VAL A 177 -2.65 -5.68 -2.07
N PHE A 178 -3.47 -5.21 -2.99
CA PHE A 178 -3.10 -4.89 -4.35
C PHE A 178 -2.97 -3.38 -4.50
N THR A 179 -2.00 -2.89 -5.27
CA THR A 179 -1.91 -1.48 -5.65
C THR A 179 -2.01 -1.32 -7.16
N THR A 180 -2.67 -0.25 -7.62
CA THR A 180 -2.73 0.14 -9.03
C THR A 180 -2.75 1.66 -9.17
N ASN A 181 -2.19 2.18 -10.25
CA ASN A 181 -2.37 3.59 -10.62
C ASN A 181 -3.56 3.78 -11.57
N HIS A 182 -3.93 2.73 -12.30
CA HIS A 182 -4.97 2.71 -13.33
C HIS A 182 -6.00 1.62 -13.04
N VAL A 183 -7.08 1.97 -12.35
CA VAL A 183 -8.16 1.01 -12.02
C VAL A 183 -8.90 0.55 -13.27
N GLU A 184 -9.01 1.43 -14.27
CA GLU A 184 -9.60 1.22 -15.58
C GLU A 184 -8.85 0.17 -16.42
N ALA A 185 -7.57 -0.05 -16.13
CA ALA A 185 -6.74 -1.04 -16.82
C ALA A 185 -6.93 -2.47 -16.27
N ILE A 186 -7.64 -2.63 -15.14
CA ILE A 186 -7.85 -3.92 -14.50
C ILE A 186 -9.05 -4.63 -15.13
N ASP A 187 -8.89 -5.92 -15.44
CA ASP A 187 -9.99 -6.75 -15.93
C ASP A 187 -11.11 -6.82 -14.89
N SER A 188 -12.32 -6.41 -15.30
CA SER A 188 -13.55 -6.48 -14.51
C SER A 188 -13.84 -7.85 -13.89
N ALA A 189 -13.33 -8.95 -14.45
CA ALA A 189 -13.46 -10.29 -13.90
C ALA A 189 -12.70 -10.48 -12.57
N LEU A 190 -11.69 -9.63 -12.31
CA LEU A 190 -10.87 -9.63 -11.10
C LEU A 190 -11.50 -8.77 -9.99
N LEU A 191 -12.28 -7.77 -10.38
CA LEU A 191 -13.03 -6.85 -9.50
C LEU A 191 -14.32 -7.46 -8.93
N ARG A 192 -14.65 -8.71 -9.30
CA ARG A 192 -15.86 -9.40 -8.82
C ARG A 192 -15.73 -9.76 -7.34
N ARG A 193 -16.85 -9.72 -6.63
CA ARG A 193 -16.97 -10.19 -5.24
C ARG A 193 -16.43 -11.61 -5.08
N GLY A 194 -15.70 -11.85 -4.00
CA GLY A 194 -14.96 -13.06 -3.69
C GLY A 194 -13.47 -13.01 -4.06
N ARG A 195 -13.01 -11.98 -4.80
CA ARG A 195 -11.62 -11.82 -5.27
C ARG A 195 -10.96 -10.55 -4.73
N MET A 196 -11.47 -9.39 -5.15
CA MET A 196 -11.06 -8.07 -4.66
C MET A 196 -12.30 -7.40 -4.08
N ASP A 197 -12.55 -7.61 -2.79
CA ASP A 197 -13.83 -7.28 -2.16
C ASP A 197 -13.95 -5.79 -1.80
N LYS A 198 -12.86 -5.16 -1.36
CA LYS A 198 -12.82 -3.74 -1.00
C LYS A 198 -11.88 -2.96 -1.90
N HIS A 199 -12.42 -1.95 -2.58
CA HIS A 199 -11.64 -1.05 -3.43
C HIS A 199 -11.59 0.30 -2.72
N ILE A 200 -10.38 0.75 -2.42
CA ILE A 200 -10.14 1.99 -1.71
C ILE A 200 -9.47 2.94 -2.69
N GLU A 201 -10.20 4.00 -3.02
CA GLU A 201 -9.67 5.10 -3.78
C GLU A 201 -8.79 5.99 -2.88
N MET A 202 -7.57 6.25 -3.35
CA MET A 202 -6.60 7.17 -2.77
C MET A 202 -6.61 8.46 -3.59
N PRO A 203 -7.43 9.46 -3.20
CA PRO A 203 -7.65 10.66 -4.01
C PRO A 203 -6.46 11.63 -3.94
N PHE A 204 -6.58 12.72 -4.71
CA PHE A 204 -5.74 13.91 -4.56
C PHE A 204 -5.86 14.53 -3.15
N CYS A 205 -4.94 15.43 -2.82
CA CYS A 205 -4.81 15.99 -1.48
C CYS A 205 -6.00 16.91 -1.15
N GLY A 206 -6.92 16.41 -0.32
CA GLY A 206 -7.98 17.22 0.27
C GLY A 206 -7.50 18.06 1.45
N PHE A 207 -8.35 18.97 1.94
CA PHE A 207 -7.99 19.87 3.04
C PHE A 207 -7.67 19.13 4.35
N GLU A 208 -8.42 18.07 4.68
CA GLU A 208 -8.13 17.25 5.87
C GLU A 208 -6.79 16.52 5.76
N ALA A 209 -6.47 16.00 4.57
CA ALA A 209 -5.17 15.40 4.29
C ALA A 209 -4.04 16.44 4.46
N PHE A 210 -4.23 17.65 3.93
CA PHE A 210 -3.31 18.77 4.12
C PHE A 210 -3.10 19.13 5.59
N LYS A 211 -4.16 19.22 6.42
CA LYS A 211 -4.00 19.52 7.86
C LYS A 211 -3.13 18.49 8.56
N VAL A 212 -3.30 17.21 8.23
CA VAL A 212 -2.46 16.13 8.77
C VAL A 212 -1.00 16.34 8.36
N LEU A 213 -0.73 16.70 7.11
CA LEU A 213 0.63 16.98 6.62
C LEU A 213 1.22 18.23 7.29
N ALA A 214 0.46 19.32 7.40
CA ALA A 214 0.90 20.55 8.07
C ALA A 214 1.24 20.29 9.55
N LYS A 215 0.41 19.53 10.25
CA LYS A 215 0.69 19.10 11.63
C LYS A 215 1.95 18.23 11.72
N ASN A 216 2.12 17.27 10.81
CA ASN A 216 3.24 16.33 10.86
C ASN A 216 4.59 16.98 10.50
N TYR A 217 4.61 17.89 9.53
CA TYR A 217 5.85 18.50 9.03
C TYR A 217 6.18 19.85 9.67
N LEU A 218 5.16 20.69 9.93
CA LEU A 218 5.34 22.04 10.47
C LEU A 218 4.90 22.17 11.94
N GLY A 219 4.16 21.20 12.49
CA GLY A 219 3.60 21.29 13.84
C GLY A 219 2.44 22.28 13.96
N ILE A 220 1.84 22.70 12.83
CA ILE A 220 0.78 23.72 12.77
C ILE A 220 -0.58 23.05 12.63
N GLU A 221 -1.50 23.37 13.54
CA GLU A 221 -2.88 22.87 13.49
C GLU A 221 -3.87 23.90 12.91
N GLU A 222 -3.58 25.19 13.07
CA GLU A 222 -4.39 26.30 12.56
C GLU A 222 -3.50 27.42 12.04
N HIS A 223 -3.91 28.06 10.95
CA HIS A 223 -3.17 29.16 10.34
C HIS A 223 -4.11 30.05 9.51
N GLU A 224 -3.84 31.36 9.44
CA GLU A 224 -4.66 32.30 8.67
C GLU A 224 -4.75 31.95 7.18
N LEU A 225 -3.67 31.37 6.64
CA LEU A 225 -3.56 30.94 5.24
C LEU A 225 -4.35 29.65 4.92
N PHE A 226 -4.81 28.89 5.92
CA PHE A 226 -5.51 27.62 5.69
C PHE A 226 -6.80 27.80 4.90
N GLY A 227 -7.54 28.88 5.13
CA GLY A 227 -8.77 29.15 4.37
C GLY A 227 -8.50 29.34 2.87
N ARG A 228 -7.38 29.98 2.52
CA ARG A 228 -6.97 30.15 1.11
C ARG A 228 -6.52 28.81 0.51
N ILE A 229 -5.74 28.03 1.25
CA ILE A 229 -5.28 26.72 0.81
C ILE A 229 -6.46 25.76 0.60
N GLU A 230 -7.46 25.77 1.49
CA GLU A 230 -8.68 24.97 1.34
C GLU A 230 -9.40 25.27 0.01
N GLY A 231 -9.54 26.56 -0.34
CA GLY A 231 -10.15 26.97 -1.60
C GLY A 231 -9.38 26.45 -2.81
N LEU A 232 -8.06 26.61 -2.80
CA LEU A 232 -7.20 26.18 -3.91
C LEU A 232 -7.14 24.65 -4.05
N LEU A 233 -7.11 23.90 -2.94
CA LEU A 233 -7.09 22.44 -2.96
C LEU A 233 -8.36 21.82 -3.58
N LYS A 234 -9.51 22.52 -3.52
CA LYS A 234 -10.75 22.06 -4.16
C LYS A 234 -10.69 22.12 -5.68
N GLU A 235 -9.86 22.99 -6.24
CA GLU A 235 -9.74 23.20 -7.69
C GLU A 235 -8.47 22.55 -8.28
N SER A 236 -7.46 22.30 -7.45
CA SER A 236 -6.20 21.69 -7.86
C SER A 236 -6.21 20.16 -7.81
N SER A 237 -5.48 19.51 -8.72
CA SER A 237 -5.23 18.06 -8.72
C SER A 237 -3.83 17.71 -8.18
N VAL A 238 -3.48 18.21 -6.99
CA VAL A 238 -2.16 17.94 -6.37
C VAL A 238 -2.19 16.70 -5.49
N THR A 239 -1.08 15.96 -5.45
CA THR A 239 -0.99 14.76 -4.61
C THR A 239 -0.51 15.09 -3.19
N PRO A 240 -0.83 14.27 -2.19
CA PRO A 240 -0.23 14.38 -0.86
C PRO A 240 1.30 14.45 -0.85
N ALA A 241 1.97 13.73 -1.77
CA ALA A 241 3.42 13.80 -1.94
C ALA A 241 3.89 15.20 -2.41
N ASP A 242 3.22 15.79 -3.41
CA ASP A 242 3.55 17.14 -3.90
C ASP A 242 3.39 18.19 -2.80
N VAL A 243 2.31 18.07 -2.01
CA VAL A 243 2.07 18.94 -0.85
C VAL A 243 3.16 18.73 0.20
N ALA A 244 3.46 17.48 0.56
CA ALA A 244 4.50 17.17 1.54
C ALA A 244 5.87 17.73 1.12
N GLU A 245 6.25 17.63 -0.15
CA GLU A 245 7.51 18.17 -0.67
C GLU A 245 7.61 19.69 -0.44
N ASN A 246 6.50 20.42 -0.64
CA ASN A 246 6.46 21.86 -0.40
C ASN A 246 6.53 22.22 1.09
N LEU A 247 6.02 21.35 1.96
CA LEU A 247 6.09 21.51 3.42
C LEU A 247 7.45 21.08 4.02
N ILE A 248 8.24 20.27 3.31
CA ILE A 248 9.56 19.78 3.74
C ILE A 248 10.68 20.83 3.47
N ALA A 249 10.36 21.98 2.88
CA ALA A 249 11.35 22.96 2.43
C ALA A 249 12.13 23.64 3.59
N ARG A 250 13.34 23.13 3.85
CA ARG A 250 14.42 23.67 4.70
C ARG A 250 14.04 23.93 6.17
N ARG A 251 14.50 23.04 7.05
CA ARG A 251 14.85 23.39 8.45
C ARG A 251 15.99 24.43 8.43
N GLY A 252 15.68 25.66 8.05
CA GLY A 252 16.42 26.84 8.48
C GLY A 252 15.90 27.21 9.86
N GLU A 253 16.80 27.35 10.82
CA GLU A 253 16.47 27.68 12.21
C GLU A 253 15.75 29.04 12.28
N GLY A 254 14.41 29.06 12.43
CA GLY A 254 13.63 30.29 12.62
C GLY A 254 12.10 30.05 12.66
N GLU A 255 11.38 30.84 13.46
CA GLU A 255 9.90 30.77 13.62
C GLU A 255 9.13 31.15 12.34
N ASP A 256 9.72 31.92 11.41
CA ASP A 256 9.12 32.31 10.11
C ASP A 256 9.07 31.18 9.06
N CYS A 257 9.64 30.00 9.34
CA CYS A 257 9.78 28.92 8.38
C CYS A 257 8.42 28.32 7.92
N GLY A 258 7.43 28.25 8.82
CA GLY A 258 6.12 27.67 8.49
C GLY A 258 5.32 28.54 7.54
N ASP A 259 5.40 29.85 7.73
CA ASP A 259 4.62 30.84 6.98
C ASP A 259 5.11 30.92 5.52
N ASP A 260 6.43 30.87 5.33
CA ASP A 260 7.06 30.82 4.01
C ASP A 260 6.74 29.51 3.26
N CYS A 261 6.69 28.37 3.95
CA CYS A 261 6.30 27.08 3.36
C CYS A 261 4.85 27.12 2.85
N LEU A 262 3.93 27.69 3.64
CA LEU A 262 2.52 27.82 3.26
C LEU A 262 2.32 28.81 2.10
N LYS A 263 3.03 29.93 2.09
CA LYS A 263 3.03 30.88 0.96
C LYS A 263 3.54 30.23 -0.33
N LYS A 264 4.63 29.49 -0.25
CA LYS A 264 5.17 28.74 -1.39
C LYS A 264 4.19 27.68 -1.90
N LEU A 265 3.52 26.96 -0.99
CA LEU A 265 2.49 26.00 -1.37
C LEU A 265 1.35 26.69 -2.13
N ILE A 266 0.89 27.87 -1.68
CA ILE A 266 -0.13 28.66 -2.39
C ILE A 266 0.32 28.98 -3.82
N GLU A 267 1.55 29.44 -4.03
CA GLU A 267 2.05 29.72 -5.39
C GLU A 267 2.05 28.49 -6.29
N VAL A 268 2.34 27.31 -5.76
CA VAL A 268 2.32 26.05 -6.50
C VAL A 268 0.89 25.64 -6.83
N LEU A 269 -0.03 25.76 -5.87
CA LEU A 269 -1.44 25.45 -6.07
C LEU A 269 -2.06 26.37 -7.13
N GLU A 270 -1.78 27.67 -7.09
CA GLU A 270 -2.27 28.63 -8.08
C GLU A 270 -1.78 28.32 -9.50
N LYS A 271 -0.52 27.90 -9.64
CA LYS A 271 0.03 27.46 -10.93
C LYS A 271 -0.60 26.17 -11.45
N SER A 272 -1.10 25.31 -10.56
CA SER A 272 -1.73 24.04 -10.96
C SER A 272 -3.18 24.19 -11.45
N ILE A 273 -3.80 25.35 -11.19
CA ILE A 273 -5.19 25.65 -11.57
C ILE A 273 -5.26 26.35 -12.94
N GLN A 274 -4.14 26.91 -13.43
CA GLN A 274 -4.01 27.55 -14.76
C GLN A 274 -3.73 26.52 -15.86
#